data_AF-A0A2I0QDU3-F1
#
_entry.id   AF-A0A2I0QDU3-F1
#
_cell.length_a   1.000
_cell.length_b   1.000
_cell.length_c   1.000
_cell.angle_alpha   90.00
_cell.angle_beta   90.00
_cell.angle_gamma   90.00
#
_symmetry.space_group_name_H-M   'P 1'
#
loop_
_entity.id
_entity.type
_entity.pdbx_description
1 polymer ?
#
loop_
_entity_poly.entity_id
_entity_poly.type
_entity_poly.pdbx_seq_one_letter_code
_entity_poly.pdbx_strand_id
1 'polypeptide(L)'
;MGAVQATIHLPKSILFDMRVKDQNIEEFVKKNLAVELYRDGILSLGKATEFAGVKTRWEMMTILNSKGVPINYEINEVKKDIKILDSILGKKVK
;
A
#
# COMPACT_ATOMS: atom_id res chain seq x y z
N MET A 1 17.97 4.62 6.97
CA MET A 1 17.77 4.57 5.51
C MET A 1 18.01 5.96 4.96
N GLY A 2 18.78 6.11 3.88
CA GLY A 2 19.01 7.40 3.25
C GLY A 2 17.76 7.91 2.52
N ALA A 3 17.61 9.22 2.41
CA ALA A 3 16.55 9.83 1.61
C ALA A 3 17.07 10.12 0.20
N VAL A 4 16.26 9.83 -0.81
CA VAL A 4 16.50 10.23 -2.20
C VAL A 4 15.49 11.32 -2.53
N GLN A 5 15.96 12.43 -3.08
CA GLN A 5 15.10 13.53 -3.55
C GLN A 5 15.01 13.48 -5.08
N ALA A 6 13.78 13.51 -5.60
CA ALA A 6 13.49 13.63 -7.02
C ALA A 6 12.54 14.81 -7.25
N THR A 7 12.79 15.59 -8.30
CA THR A 7 11.94 16.73 -8.71
C THR A 7 11.21 16.38 -10.00
N ILE A 8 9.88 16.52 -10.00
CA ILE A 8 9.04 16.25 -11.17
C ILE A 8 8.42 17.58 -11.61
N HIS A 9 8.62 17.94 -12.88
CA HIS A 9 7.98 19.11 -13.48
C HIS A 9 6.61 18.70 -14.01
N LEU A 10 5.55 19.24 -13.42
CA LEU A 10 4.17 18.99 -13.82
C LEU A 10 3.56 20.23 -14.46
N PRO A 11 2.74 20.09 -15.51
CA PRO A 11 1.95 21.19 -16.03
C PRO A 11 1.00 21.72 -14.94
N LYS A 12 0.91 23.04 -14.75
CA LYS A 12 0.00 23.62 -13.75
C LYS A 12 -1.47 23.20 -13.94
N SER A 13 -1.87 22.95 -15.19
CA SER A 13 -3.23 22.48 -15.53
C SER A 13 -3.59 21.17 -14.82
N ILE A 14 -2.62 20.28 -14.60
CA ILE A 14 -2.90 18.96 -14.07
C ILE A 14 -3.44 19.01 -12.63
N LEU A 15 -3.07 20.04 -11.86
CA LEU A 15 -3.58 20.25 -10.50
C LEU A 15 -5.08 20.52 -10.49
N PHE A 16 -5.57 21.24 -11.51
CA PHE A 16 -7.00 21.48 -11.71
C PHE A 16 -7.72 20.18 -12.07
N ASP A 17 -7.16 19.41 -13.01
CA ASP A 17 -7.74 18.13 -13.45
C ASP A 17 -7.82 17.12 -12.29
N MET A 18 -6.78 17.08 -11.46
CA MET A 18 -6.71 16.21 -10.28
C MET A 18 -7.53 16.75 -9.10
N ARG A 19 -7.97 18.01 -9.15
CA ARG A 19 -8.62 18.74 -8.05
C ARG A 19 -7.79 18.74 -6.76
N VAL A 20 -6.46 18.89 -6.91
CA VAL A 20 -5.49 18.87 -5.81
C VAL A 20 -4.91 20.27 -5.63
N LYS A 21 -4.88 20.76 -4.39
CA LYS A 21 -4.17 22.00 -4.03
C LYS A 21 -2.66 21.74 -4.01
N ASP A 22 -1.85 22.72 -4.38
CA ASP A 22 -0.38 22.65 -4.42
C ASP A 22 0.22 22.05 -3.15
N GLN A 23 -0.24 22.49 -1.98
CA GLN A 23 0.22 22.01 -0.66
C GLN A 23 -0.03 20.53 -0.38
N ASN A 24 -0.93 19.88 -1.15
CA ASN A 24 -1.30 18.47 -0.99
C ASN A 24 -0.68 17.58 -2.08
N ILE A 25 0.14 18.13 -2.98
CA ILE A 25 0.66 17.39 -4.13
C ILE A 25 1.55 16.22 -3.71
N GLU A 26 2.39 16.42 -2.70
CA GLU A 26 3.30 15.38 -2.21
C GLU A 26 2.52 14.19 -1.65
N GLU A 27 1.53 14.46 -0.80
CA GLU A 27 0.66 13.44 -0.24
C GLU A 27 -0.11 12.70 -1.35
N PHE A 28 -0.65 13.43 -2.32
CA PHE A 28 -1.33 12.85 -3.45
C PHE A 28 -0.41 11.91 -4.25
N VAL A 29 0.80 12.37 -4.59
CA VAL A 29 1.76 11.58 -5.37
C VAL A 29 2.19 10.34 -4.58
N LYS A 30 2.54 10.49 -3.30
CA LYS A 30 2.90 9.36 -2.42
C LYS A 30 1.80 8.31 -2.36
N LYS A 31 0.55 8.72 -2.13
CA LYS A 31 -0.58 7.79 -2.04
C LYS A 31 -0.83 7.06 -3.35
N ASN A 32 -0.87 7.76 -4.48
CA ASN A 32 -1.12 7.10 -5.76
C ASN A 32 0.06 6.20 -6.18
N LEU A 33 1.31 6.63 -5.95
CA LEU A 33 2.45 5.79 -6.23
C LEU A 33 2.53 4.57 -5.29
N ALA A 34 2.13 4.69 -4.02
CA ALA A 34 1.99 3.56 -3.11
C ALA A 34 1.02 2.50 -3.65
N VAL A 35 -0.11 2.96 -4.21
CA VAL A 35 -1.14 2.10 -4.80
C VAL A 35 -0.59 1.34 -6.00
N GLU A 36 0.08 2.03 -6.93
CA GLU A 36 0.68 1.40 -8.11
C GLU A 36 1.77 0.40 -7.72
N LEU A 37 2.69 0.78 -6.84
CA LEU A 37 3.77 -0.12 -6.42
C LEU A 37 3.27 -1.33 -5.61
N TYR A 38 2.17 -1.20 -4.87
CA TYR A 38 1.50 -2.34 -4.24
C TYR A 38 0.85 -3.25 -5.30
N ARG A 39 0.13 -2.66 -6.26
CA ARG A 39 -0.54 -3.39 -7.35
C ARG A 39 0.46 -4.23 -8.15
N ASP A 40 1.64 -3.69 -8.39
CA ASP A 40 2.73 -4.36 -9.11
C ASP A 40 3.51 -5.37 -8.24
N GLY A 41 3.14 -5.53 -6.96
CA GLY A 41 3.82 -6.44 -6.02
C GLY A 41 5.21 -5.97 -5.56
N ILE A 42 5.60 -4.73 -5.88
CA ILE A 42 6.90 -4.14 -5.49
C ILE A 42 6.89 -3.77 -3.99
N LEU A 43 5.78 -3.22 -3.50
CA LEU A 43 5.59 -2.92 -2.07
C LEU A 43 4.62 -3.91 -1.44
N SER A 44 5.00 -4.44 -0.28
CA SER A 44 4.03 -5.11 0.61
C SER A 44 3.04 -4.10 1.21
N LEU A 45 1.92 -4.57 1.74
CA LEU A 45 0.92 -3.70 2.38
C LEU A 45 1.53 -2.81 3.47
N GLY A 46 2.48 -3.34 4.27
CA GLY A 46 3.19 -2.57 5.29
C GLY A 46 4.08 -1.47 4.71
N LYS A 47 4.86 -1.76 3.67
CA LYS A 47 5.70 -0.75 3.03
C LYS A 47 4.88 0.31 2.29
N ALA A 48 3.77 -0.09 1.66
CA ALA A 48 2.84 0.83 1.02
C ALA A 48 2.19 1.76 2.06
N THR A 49 1.85 1.24 3.25
CA THR A 49 1.32 2.02 4.39
C THR A 49 2.32 3.10 4.81
N GLU A 50 3.57 2.73 5.05
CA GLU A 50 4.65 3.65 5.43
C GLU A 50 4.91 4.69 4.33
N PHE A 51 5.02 4.25 3.07
CA PHE A 51 5.29 5.12 1.93
C PHE A 51 4.15 6.12 1.65
N ALA A 52 2.89 5.70 1.80
CA ALA A 52 1.71 6.56 1.65
C ALA A 52 1.55 7.57 2.80
N GLY A 53 2.31 7.43 3.88
CA GLY A 53 2.23 8.31 5.05
C GLY A 53 0.95 8.12 5.88
N VAL A 54 0.31 6.96 5.80
CA VAL A 54 -0.88 6.63 6.61
C VAL A 54 -0.47 5.82 7.85
N LYS A 55 -1.25 5.93 8.92
CA LYS A 55 -0.88 5.41 10.25
C LYS A 55 -1.11 3.92 10.37
N THR A 56 -2.07 3.38 9.62
CA THR A 56 -2.49 1.98 9.77
C THR A 56 -2.61 1.27 8.43
N ARG A 57 -2.42 -0.05 8.44
CA ARG A 57 -2.69 -0.91 7.27
C ARG A 57 -4.16 -0.82 6.82
N TRP A 58 -5.08 -0.58 7.75
CA TRP A 58 -6.50 -0.40 7.45
C TRP A 58 -6.77 0.84 6.59
N GLU A 59 -6.14 1.97 6.89
CA GLU A 59 -6.21 3.16 6.05
C GLU A 59 -5.66 2.88 4.65
N MET A 60 -4.54 2.16 4.55
CA MET A 60 -3.99 1.78 3.24
C MET A 60 -4.94 0.85 2.48
N MET A 61 -5.53 -0.16 3.12
CA MET A 61 -6.54 -1.03 2.53
C MET A 61 -7.77 -0.24 2.04
N THR A 62 -8.18 0.78 2.78
CA THR A 62 -9.27 1.68 2.38
C THR A 62 -8.91 2.44 1.11
N ILE A 63 -7.68 2.95 1.01
CA ILE A 63 -7.18 3.60 -0.20
C ILE A 63 -7.16 2.62 -1.38
N LEU A 64 -6.62 1.41 -1.20
CA LEU A 64 -6.57 0.37 -2.24
C LEU A 64 -7.97 0.03 -2.76
N ASN A 65 -8.92 -0.20 -1.86
CA ASN A 65 -10.31 -0.47 -2.20
C ASN A 65 -10.95 0.69 -2.98
N SER A 66 -10.71 1.94 -2.57
CA SER A 66 -11.22 3.13 -3.28
C SER A 66 -10.68 3.26 -4.71
N LYS A 67 -9.55 2.62 -5.00
CA LYS A 67 -8.87 2.61 -6.31
C LYS A 67 -9.10 1.30 -7.07
N GLY A 68 -9.98 0.43 -6.60
CA GLY A 68 -10.28 -0.86 -7.23
C GLY A 68 -9.10 -1.82 -7.25
N VAL A 69 -8.11 -1.65 -6.37
CA VAL A 69 -6.97 -2.57 -6.27
C VAL A 69 -7.37 -3.74 -5.39
N PRO A 70 -7.38 -4.98 -5.93
CA PRO A 70 -7.68 -6.16 -5.14
C PRO A 70 -6.69 -6.25 -3.99
N ILE A 71 -7.21 -6.31 -2.76
CA ILE A 71 -6.40 -6.67 -1.61
C ILE A 71 -6.16 -8.17 -1.73
N ASN A 72 -5.04 -8.53 -2.36
CA ASN A 72 -4.57 -9.90 -2.29
C ASN A 72 -4.23 -10.17 -0.82
N TYR A 73 -5.12 -10.86 -0.11
CA TYR A 73 -4.68 -11.82 0.90
C TYR A 73 -3.78 -12.78 0.14
N GLU A 74 -2.48 -12.46 0.08
CA GLU A 74 -1.56 -13.20 -0.76
C GLU A 74 -1.65 -14.68 -0.40
N ILE A 75 -1.52 -15.54 -1.40
CA ILE A 75 -1.34 -16.99 -1.23
C ILE A 75 -0.27 -17.29 -0.15
N ASN A 76 0.69 -16.40 0.05
CA ASN A 76 1.71 -16.47 1.10
C ASN A 76 1.16 -16.25 2.53
N GLU A 77 0.20 -15.33 2.71
CA GLU A 77 -0.52 -15.13 3.98
C GLU A 77 -1.42 -16.35 4.25
N VAL A 78 -2.15 -16.81 3.23
CA VAL A 78 -2.96 -18.04 3.33
C VAL A 78 -2.09 -19.25 3.67
N LYS A 79 -0.92 -19.40 3.05
CA LYS A 79 0.04 -20.47 3.37
C LYS A 79 0.63 -20.34 4.77
N LYS A 80 0.85 -19.11 5.25
CA LYS A 80 1.28 -18.86 6.63
C LYS A 80 0.20 -19.27 7.62
N ASP A 81 -1.05 -18.90 7.34
CA ASP A 81 -2.19 -19.25 8.20
C ASP A 81 -2.44 -20.76 8.23
N ILE A 82 -2.34 -21.45 7.09
CA ILE A 82 -2.39 -22.91 7.03
C ILE A 82 -1.27 -23.53 7.88
N LYS A 83 -0.03 -23.04 7.77
CA LYS A 83 1.08 -23.54 8.60
C LYS A 83 0.86 -23.31 10.09
N ILE A 84 0.26 -22.18 10.47
CA ILE A 84 -0.08 -21.88 11.86
C ILE A 84 -1.18 -22.83 12.36
N LEU A 85 -2.22 -23.05 11.56
CA LEU A 85 -3.31 -24.00 11.86
C LEU A 85 -2.79 -25.42 12.03
N ASP A 86 -1.94 -25.90 11.12
CA ASP A 86 -1.31 -27.23 11.21
C ASP A 86 -0.48 -27.38 12.50
N SER A 87 0.27 -26.34 12.87
CA SER A 87 1.04 -26.35 14.12
C SER A 87 0.15 -26.37 15.38
N ILE A 88 -1.04 -25.80 15.34
CA ILE A 88 -1.98 -25.77 16.48
C ILE A 88 -2.72 -27.11 16.57
N LEU A 89 -3.15 -27.67 15.44
CA LEU A 89 -3.87 -28.94 15.37
C LEU A 89 -2.96 -30.14 15.66
N GLY A 90 -1.71 -30.14 15.17
CA GLY A 90 -0.73 -31.18 15.46
C GLY A 90 -0.31 -31.26 16.94
N LYS A 91 -0.50 -30.19 17.71
CA LYS A 91 -0.26 -30.17 19.17
C LYS A 91 -1.40 -30.78 20.00
N LYS A 92 -2.59 -31.01 19.41
CA LYS A 92 -3.74 -31.62 20.11
C LYS A 92 -3.81 -33.15 19.98
N VAL A 93 -2.87 -33.79 19.27
CA VAL A 93 -2.83 -35.26 19.07
C VAL A 93 -1.66 -35.92 19.83
N LYS A 94 -1.27 -35.35 20.97
CA LYS A 94 -0.41 -36.02 21.95
C LYS A 94 -1.08 -36.04 23.31
#